data_AF-A0A1I3RJF5-F1
#
_entry.id   AF-A0A1I3RJF5-F1
#
_cell.length_a   1.000
_cell.length_b   1.000
_cell.length_c   1.000
_cell.angle_alpha   90.00
_cell.angle_beta   90.00
_cell.angle_gamma   90.00
#
_symmetry.space_group_name_H-M   'P 1'
#
loop_
_entity.id
_entity.type
_entity.pdbx_description
1 polymer ?
#
loop_
_entity_poly.entity_id
_entity_poly.type
_entity_poly.pdbx_seq_one_letter_code
_entity_poly.pdbx_strand_id
1 'polypeptide(L)'
;MLSVYTLPEAFSPAECDAIILLAREEKLADAGLVRNRSDHNLRRADLAWLDERAGGGWIMERIMKLVAEANRECFDFALTEFGESPQVARYGAEREGHFTWHSDIGEGALASRRKLTMVVQLSDGNDYEGGMLELQPDANIRQADRAKGSAVLFPSFVLHRVTPVTAGERYSLSTWVHGQAFR
;
A
#
# COMPACT_ATOMS: atom_id res chain seq x y z
N MET A 1 -2.26 -4.44 -22.27
CA MET A 1 -1.08 -4.43 -21.37
C MET A 1 -1.63 -4.33 -19.96
N LEU A 2 -1.13 -5.09 -18.98
CA LEU A 2 -1.52 -4.88 -17.59
C LEU A 2 -0.95 -3.53 -17.16
N SER A 3 -1.83 -2.55 -17.06
CA SER A 3 -1.45 -1.16 -16.84
C SER A 3 -1.11 -0.92 -15.37
N VAL A 4 -0.17 0.00 -15.14
CA VAL A 4 0.12 0.60 -13.85
C VAL A 4 -0.19 2.09 -14.00
N TYR A 5 -0.88 2.67 -13.03
CA TYR A 5 -1.30 4.08 -13.08
C TYR A 5 -0.67 4.85 -11.92
N THR A 6 0.07 5.91 -12.23
CA THR A 6 0.80 6.71 -11.23
C THR A 6 0.20 8.10 -11.11
N LEU A 7 0.06 8.56 -9.87
CA LEU A 7 -0.44 9.87 -9.47
C LEU A 7 0.64 10.55 -8.63
N PRO A 8 1.48 11.45 -9.20
CA PRO A 8 2.68 11.96 -8.53
C PRO A 8 2.42 12.87 -7.31
N GLU A 9 1.20 13.39 -7.16
CA GLU A 9 0.81 14.30 -6.07
C GLU A 9 -0.54 13.88 -5.45
N ALA A 10 -0.71 12.58 -5.21
CA ALA A 10 -1.94 12.03 -4.66
C ALA A 10 -2.24 12.55 -3.24
N PHE A 11 -1.18 12.74 -2.45
CA PHE A 11 -1.19 13.35 -1.13
C PHE A 11 -0.08 14.38 -1.04
N SER A 12 -0.31 15.48 -0.34
CA SER A 12 0.75 16.44 -0.02
C SER A 12 1.74 15.85 1.02
N PRO A 13 2.99 16.34 1.08
CA PRO A 13 3.95 15.91 2.10
C PRO A 13 3.41 16.02 3.54
N ALA A 14 2.66 17.08 3.85
CA ALA A 14 2.05 17.29 5.17
C ALA A 14 0.93 16.28 5.47
N GLU A 15 0.11 15.93 4.47
CA GLU A 15 -0.89 14.86 4.59
C GLU A 15 -0.21 13.50 4.83
N CYS A 16 0.91 13.21 4.15
CA CYS A 16 1.69 12.00 4.41
C CYS A 16 2.22 11.94 5.85
N ASP A 17 2.74 13.05 6.37
CA ASP A 17 3.22 13.12 7.76
C ASP A 17 2.08 12.91 8.76
N ALA A 18 0.90 13.48 8.49
CA ALA A 18 -0.30 13.26 9.31
C ALA A 18 -0.73 11.78 9.32
N ILE A 19 -0.68 11.09 8.18
CA ILE A 19 -0.98 9.65 8.08
C ILE A 19 0.03 8.83 8.90
N ILE A 20 1.32 9.13 8.79
CA ILE A 20 2.37 8.45 9.57
C ILE A 20 2.16 8.66 11.07
N LEU A 21 1.82 9.90 11.48
CA LEU A 21 1.57 10.22 12.88
C LEU A 21 0.36 9.45 13.41
N LEU A 22 -0.75 9.44 12.66
CA LEU A 22 -1.96 8.69 13.00
C LEU A 22 -1.68 7.18 13.17
N ALA A 23 -0.82 6.60 12.33
CA ALA A 23 -0.41 5.21 12.44
C ALA A 23 0.52 4.92 13.63
N ARG A 24 1.18 5.93 14.22
CA ARG A 24 2.11 5.78 15.35
C ARG A 24 1.45 5.94 16.72
N GLU A 25 0.34 6.66 16.82
CA GLU A 25 -0.29 7.06 18.10
C GLU A 25 -0.66 5.88 19.03
N GLU A 26 -0.81 4.66 18.52
CA GLU A 26 -1.11 3.48 19.35
C GLU A 26 0.10 2.73 19.92
N LYS A 27 1.34 3.20 19.72
CA LYS A 27 2.48 2.64 20.48
C LYS A 27 2.37 2.86 22.00
N LEU A 28 1.40 3.65 22.49
CA LEU A 28 1.12 3.88 23.91
C LEU A 28 0.08 2.91 24.54
N ALA A 29 -0.50 2.01 23.76
CA ALA A 29 -1.23 0.86 24.28
C ALA A 29 -0.43 -0.41 23.97
N ASP A 30 0.07 -1.06 25.02
CA ASP A 30 0.89 -2.28 24.96
C ASP A 30 0.42 -3.27 23.88
N ALA A 31 1.36 -3.69 23.01
CA ALA A 31 1.23 -4.82 22.07
C ALA A 31 0.44 -4.64 20.74
N GLY A 32 0.32 -3.42 20.20
CA GLY A 32 -0.49 -3.16 18.98
C GLY A 32 0.13 -3.43 17.59
N LEU A 33 1.39 -3.88 17.48
CA LEU A 33 1.87 -4.36 16.17
C LEU A 33 1.43 -5.80 16.00
N VAL A 34 0.47 -6.04 15.10
CA VAL A 34 0.24 -7.38 14.56
C VAL A 34 1.53 -7.80 13.87
N ARG A 35 2.42 -8.47 14.62
CA ARG A 35 3.44 -9.36 14.04
C ARG A 35 2.65 -10.48 13.40
N ASN A 36 2.19 -10.23 12.17
CA ASN A 36 1.50 -11.25 11.43
C ASN A 36 2.45 -12.45 11.38
N ARG A 37 1.98 -13.62 11.81
CA ARG A 37 2.70 -14.90 11.65
C ARG A 37 2.73 -15.31 10.18
N SER A 38 2.77 -14.36 9.24
CA SER A 38 3.31 -14.62 7.92
C SER A 38 4.78 -14.97 8.12
N ASP A 39 5.24 -16.04 7.50
CA ASP A 39 6.65 -16.44 7.50
C ASP A 39 7.54 -15.18 7.40
N HIS A 40 8.43 -14.96 8.38
CA HIS A 40 9.25 -13.74 8.45
C HIS A 40 10.16 -13.57 7.22
N ASN A 41 10.29 -14.63 6.41
CA ASN A 41 10.95 -14.62 5.11
C ASN A 41 10.08 -14.04 3.98
N LEU A 42 8.76 -14.02 4.14
CA LEU A 42 7.80 -13.49 3.16
C LEU A 42 7.57 -11.99 3.36
N ARG A 43 7.31 -11.55 4.59
CA ARG A 43 7.12 -10.13 4.91
C ARG A 43 7.76 -9.76 6.23
N ARG A 44 8.44 -8.63 6.22
CA ARG A 44 9.06 -8.04 7.40
C ARG A 44 8.74 -6.55 7.45
N ALA A 45 7.63 -6.24 8.11
CA ALA A 45 7.10 -4.89 8.26
C ALA A 45 6.30 -4.77 9.56
N ASP A 46 6.19 -3.56 10.08
CA ASP A 46 5.27 -3.18 11.15
C ASP A 46 4.00 -2.61 10.51
N LEU A 47 2.81 -3.10 10.89
CA LEU A 47 1.55 -2.75 10.23
C LEU A 47 0.60 -2.04 11.20
N ALA A 48 -0.12 -1.04 10.69
CA ALA A 48 -1.21 -0.37 11.38
C ALA A 48 -2.39 -0.18 10.43
N TRP A 49 -3.59 -0.59 10.85
CA TRP A 49 -4.83 -0.29 10.15
C TRP A 49 -5.42 1.04 10.64
N LEU A 50 -6.19 1.72 9.79
CA LEU A 50 -6.76 3.05 10.06
C LEU A 50 -8.27 3.06 10.38
N ASP A 51 -8.91 1.89 10.45
CA ASP A 51 -10.37 1.65 10.61
C ASP A 51 -11.00 2.42 11.77
N GLU A 52 -10.30 2.49 12.90
CA GLU A 52 -10.87 2.98 14.16
C GLU A 52 -10.21 4.29 14.64
N ARG A 53 -9.41 4.92 13.78
CA ARG A 53 -8.65 6.11 14.16
C ARG A 53 -9.48 7.38 13.96
N ALA A 54 -9.81 8.04 15.06
CA ALA A 54 -10.44 9.36 15.03
C ALA A 54 -9.61 10.32 14.16
N GLY A 55 -10.24 10.98 13.18
CA GLY A 55 -9.55 11.86 12.25
C GLY A 55 -9.03 11.21 10.96
N GLY A 56 -9.23 9.90 10.75
CA GLY A 56 -8.82 9.20 9.52
C GLY A 56 -9.77 9.34 8.32
N GLY A 57 -10.96 9.93 8.49
CA GLY A 57 -12.01 9.96 7.45
C GLY A 57 -11.59 10.63 6.13
N TRP A 58 -10.82 11.72 6.21
CA TRP A 58 -10.33 12.43 5.03
C TRP A 58 -9.39 11.58 4.16
N ILE A 59 -8.68 10.61 4.76
CA ILE A 59 -7.78 9.69 4.06
C ILE A 59 -8.61 8.81 3.13
N MET A 60 -9.71 8.23 3.65
CA MET A 60 -10.62 7.42 2.84
C MET A 60 -11.31 8.23 1.75
N GLU A 61 -11.77 9.45 2.04
CA GLU A 61 -12.36 10.33 1.03
C GLU A 61 -11.37 10.64 -0.10
N ARG A 62 -10.09 10.87 0.24
CA ARG A 62 -9.03 11.07 -0.76
C ARG A 62 -8.80 9.81 -1.58
N ILE A 63 -8.65 8.65 -0.93
CA ILE A 63 -8.46 7.36 -1.60
C ILE A 63 -9.59 7.08 -2.59
N MET A 64 -10.84 7.27 -2.19
CA MET A 64 -12.01 7.04 -3.05
C MET A 64 -11.96 7.89 -4.32
N LYS A 65 -11.56 9.17 -4.23
CA LYS A 65 -11.41 10.06 -5.39
C LYS A 65 -10.30 9.59 -6.34
N LEU A 66 -9.14 9.25 -5.80
CA LEU A 66 -7.97 8.80 -6.58
C LEU A 66 -8.27 7.47 -7.29
N VAL A 67 -8.91 6.53 -6.60
CA VAL A 67 -9.33 5.24 -7.18
C VAL A 67 -10.37 5.46 -8.27
N ALA A 68 -11.36 6.33 -8.05
CA ALA A 68 -12.38 6.61 -9.07
C ALA A 68 -11.79 7.23 -10.34
N GLU A 69 -10.82 8.14 -10.20
CA GLU A 69 -10.05 8.68 -11.32
C GLU A 69 -9.29 7.58 -12.05
N ALA A 70 -8.39 6.88 -11.36
CA ALA A 70 -7.55 5.86 -11.98
C ALA A 70 -8.38 4.72 -12.62
N ASN A 71 -9.49 4.34 -12.00
CA ASN A 71 -10.39 3.33 -12.57
C ASN A 71 -11.02 3.81 -13.89
N ARG A 72 -11.48 5.06 -13.94
CA ARG A 72 -12.07 5.64 -15.16
C ARG A 72 -11.04 5.84 -16.27
N GLU A 73 -9.85 6.31 -15.94
CA GLU A 73 -8.83 6.64 -16.95
C GLU A 73 -8.04 5.42 -17.45
N CYS A 74 -7.96 4.33 -16.67
CA CYS A 74 -7.01 3.25 -16.93
C CYS A 74 -7.58 1.82 -16.85
N PHE A 75 -8.41 1.51 -15.85
CA PHE A 75 -8.69 0.10 -15.49
C PHE A 75 -10.07 -0.41 -15.90
N ASP A 76 -11.09 0.45 -15.84
CA ASP A 76 -12.48 0.13 -16.15
C ASP A 76 -13.02 -1.13 -15.42
N PHE A 77 -12.63 -1.33 -14.16
CA PHE A 77 -13.17 -2.42 -13.36
C PHE A 77 -14.54 -2.06 -12.76
N ALA A 78 -15.42 -3.05 -12.68
CA ALA A 78 -16.65 -2.98 -11.89
C ALA A 78 -16.33 -3.07 -10.39
N LEU A 79 -15.93 -1.95 -9.80
CA LEU A 79 -15.65 -1.79 -8.38
C LEU A 79 -16.97 -1.65 -7.61
N THR A 80 -17.10 -2.34 -6.48
CA THR A 80 -18.34 -2.39 -5.70
C THR A 80 -18.20 -1.84 -4.29
N GLU A 81 -17.02 -1.94 -3.67
CA GLU A 81 -16.84 -1.56 -2.27
C GLU A 81 -15.37 -1.34 -1.90
N PHE A 82 -15.18 -0.64 -0.78
CA PHE A 82 -13.94 -0.60 0.00
C PHE A 82 -14.15 -1.46 1.25
N GLY A 83 -13.98 -2.78 1.11
CA GLY A 83 -14.27 -3.75 2.17
C GLY A 83 -13.15 -3.90 3.21
N GLU A 84 -12.03 -3.22 3.03
CA GLU A 84 -10.86 -3.28 3.91
C GLU A 84 -10.35 -1.87 4.21
N SER A 85 -9.95 -1.65 5.46
CA SER A 85 -9.36 -0.39 5.91
C SER A 85 -8.01 -0.15 5.25
N PRO A 86 -7.57 1.11 5.07
CA PRO A 86 -6.21 1.39 4.64
C PRO A 86 -5.20 0.87 5.67
N GLN A 87 -4.10 0.32 5.18
CA GLN A 87 -3.02 -0.22 5.98
C GLN A 87 -1.76 0.60 5.79
N VAL A 88 -1.23 1.18 6.87
CA VAL A 88 0.12 1.73 6.90
C VAL A 88 1.10 0.61 7.20
N ALA A 89 2.20 0.56 6.44
CA ALA A 89 3.30 -0.36 6.66
C ALA A 89 4.62 0.42 6.85
N ARG A 90 5.36 0.10 7.92
CA ARG A 90 6.74 0.56 8.17
C ARG A 90 7.72 -0.57 7.86
N TYR A 91 8.70 -0.28 7.01
CA TYR A 91 9.83 -1.12 6.70
C TYR A 91 11.09 -0.44 7.20
N GLY A 92 11.75 -1.02 8.20
CA GLY A 92 12.93 -0.43 8.82
C GLY A 92 14.22 -1.18 8.46
N ALA A 93 15.31 -0.44 8.28
CA ALA A 93 16.63 -1.00 8.00
C ALA A 93 17.13 -1.93 9.12
N GLU A 94 16.69 -1.72 10.37
CA GLU A 94 17.14 -2.49 11.53
C GLU A 94 16.79 -3.98 11.44
N ARG A 95 15.90 -4.34 10.53
CA ARG A 95 15.63 -5.73 10.18
C ARG A 95 15.58 -5.93 8.68
N GLU A 96 16.18 -5.12 7.82
CA GLU A 96 16.08 -5.29 6.35
C GLU A 96 14.61 -5.43 5.88
N GLY A 97 13.73 -4.54 6.36
CA GLY A 97 12.29 -4.65 6.11
C GLY A 97 11.96 -4.82 4.62
N HIS A 98 11.13 -5.82 4.29
CA HIS A 98 10.78 -6.17 2.90
C HIS A 98 9.41 -6.87 2.82
N PHE A 99 8.96 -7.10 1.58
CA PHE A 99 7.89 -8.06 1.26
C PHE A 99 8.28 -8.72 -0.05
N THR A 100 8.48 -10.04 -0.07
CA THR A 100 8.85 -10.80 -1.27
C THR A 100 7.75 -10.77 -2.32
N TRP A 101 8.02 -11.30 -3.51
CA TRP A 101 7.06 -11.35 -4.61
C TRP A 101 5.75 -12.01 -4.18
N HIS A 102 4.65 -11.27 -4.31
CA HIS A 102 3.31 -11.74 -3.98
C HIS A 102 2.27 -11.07 -4.88
N SER A 103 1.06 -11.61 -4.81
CA SER A 103 -0.15 -11.02 -5.36
C SER A 103 -1.08 -10.66 -4.19
N ASP A 104 -1.83 -9.57 -4.34
CA ASP A 104 -2.78 -9.16 -3.32
C ASP A 104 -4.12 -9.89 -3.43
N ILE A 105 -4.50 -10.33 -4.63
CA ILE A 105 -5.61 -11.26 -4.75
C ILE A 105 -5.19 -12.64 -4.22
N GLY A 106 -6.07 -13.31 -3.50
CA GLY A 106 -5.80 -14.61 -2.92
C GLY A 106 -7.03 -15.29 -2.35
N GLU A 107 -6.81 -16.34 -1.56
CA GLU A 107 -7.87 -17.07 -0.87
C GLU A 107 -8.48 -16.21 0.26
N GLY A 108 -9.80 -16.26 0.41
CA GLY A 108 -10.54 -15.51 1.43
C GLY A 108 -11.69 -14.68 0.86
N ALA A 109 -12.70 -14.40 1.71
CA ALA A 109 -13.94 -13.74 1.27
C ALA A 109 -13.70 -12.36 0.63
N LEU A 110 -12.81 -11.55 1.23
CA LEU A 110 -12.43 -10.23 0.69
C LEU A 110 -11.26 -10.33 -0.28
N ALA A 111 -10.20 -11.09 0.07
CA ALA A 111 -9.00 -11.20 -0.74
C ALA A 111 -9.27 -11.70 -2.17
N SER A 112 -10.21 -12.63 -2.35
CA SER A 112 -10.61 -13.15 -3.69
C SER A 112 -11.37 -12.15 -4.56
N ARG A 113 -11.82 -11.04 -3.97
CA ARG A 113 -12.60 -9.98 -4.62
C ARG A 113 -11.79 -8.72 -4.90
N ARG A 114 -10.52 -8.65 -4.47
CA ARG A 114 -9.65 -7.49 -4.70
C ARG A 114 -9.41 -7.30 -6.20
N LYS A 115 -9.70 -6.10 -6.69
CA LYS A 115 -9.55 -5.69 -8.10
C LYS A 115 -8.37 -4.76 -8.28
N LEU A 116 -8.31 -3.72 -7.46
CA LEU A 116 -7.25 -2.72 -7.48
C LEU A 116 -6.54 -2.68 -6.13
N THR A 117 -5.23 -2.62 -6.22
CA THR A 117 -4.37 -2.21 -5.12
C THR A 117 -3.89 -0.80 -5.40
N MET A 118 -4.01 0.07 -4.40
CA MET A 118 -3.33 1.36 -4.39
C MET A 118 -2.24 1.34 -3.32
N VAL A 119 -1.05 1.82 -3.65
CA VAL A 119 0.05 2.06 -2.70
C VAL A 119 0.47 3.52 -2.80
N VAL A 120 0.45 4.23 -1.67
CA VAL A 120 0.98 5.59 -1.53
C VAL A 120 2.34 5.54 -0.85
N GLN A 121 3.32 6.23 -1.42
CA GLN A 121 4.63 6.42 -0.82
C GLN A 121 4.54 7.53 0.24
N LEU A 122 4.71 7.20 1.53
CA LEU A 122 4.56 8.16 2.62
C LEU A 122 5.90 8.76 3.10
N SER A 123 7.01 8.03 2.97
CA SER A 123 8.35 8.57 3.26
C SER A 123 8.92 9.31 2.04
N ASP A 124 9.80 10.28 2.27
CA ASP A 124 10.64 10.83 1.21
C ASP A 124 11.61 9.76 0.71
N GLY A 125 11.78 9.65 -0.61
CA GLY A 125 12.71 8.71 -1.23
C GLY A 125 14.18 8.96 -0.84
N ASN A 126 14.52 10.14 -0.35
CA ASN A 126 15.86 10.47 0.14
C ASN A 126 16.10 10.03 1.61
N ASP A 127 15.04 9.66 2.35
CA ASP A 127 15.15 9.27 3.77
C ASP A 127 15.48 7.78 3.96
N TYR A 128 15.54 7.00 2.88
CA TYR A 128 15.83 5.57 2.94
C TYR A 128 16.56 5.05 1.69
N GLU A 129 17.31 3.97 1.87
CA GLU A 129 17.92 3.18 0.79
C GLU A 129 17.23 1.81 0.68
N GLY A 130 17.17 1.26 -0.55
CA GLY A 130 16.38 0.06 -0.82
C GLY A 130 14.88 0.35 -0.71
N GLY A 131 14.07 -0.62 -0.24
CA GLY A 131 12.64 -0.39 -0.02
C GLY A 131 11.83 -0.12 -1.30
N MET A 132 12.33 -0.51 -2.47
CA MET A 132 11.69 -0.21 -3.74
C MET A 132 10.42 -1.04 -3.90
N LEU A 133 9.30 -0.38 -4.23
CA LEU A 133 8.12 -1.08 -4.69
C LEU A 133 8.32 -1.45 -6.15
N GLU A 134 8.47 -2.75 -6.38
CA GLU A 134 8.64 -3.33 -7.71
C GLU A 134 7.37 -4.06 -8.13
N LEU A 135 6.92 -3.79 -9.35
CA LEU A 135 5.72 -4.32 -9.98
C LEU A 135 6.15 -5.13 -11.21
N GLN A 136 5.61 -6.33 -11.37
CA GLN A 136 5.87 -7.19 -12.53
C GLN A 136 4.54 -7.52 -13.24
N PRO A 137 3.96 -6.56 -13.98
CA PRO A 137 2.70 -6.77 -14.69
C PRO A 137 2.89 -7.53 -16.02
N ASP A 138 4.12 -7.71 -16.48
CA ASP A 138 4.45 -8.57 -17.63
C ASP A 138 5.86 -9.17 -17.44
N ALA A 139 6.56 -9.49 -18.54
CA ALA A 139 7.92 -10.01 -18.48
C ALA A 139 8.94 -9.04 -17.86
N ASN A 140 8.58 -7.76 -17.67
CA ASN A 140 9.46 -6.73 -17.15
C ASN A 140 9.05 -6.25 -15.76
N ILE A 141 10.05 -6.07 -14.90
CA ILE A 141 9.92 -5.40 -13.62
C ILE A 141 9.91 -3.88 -13.85
N ARG A 142 8.97 -3.20 -13.21
CA ARG A 142 8.83 -1.75 -13.17
C ARG A 142 8.93 -1.28 -11.73
N GLN A 143 9.60 -0.16 -11.50
CA GLN A 143 9.67 0.46 -10.17
C GLN A 143 8.61 1.56 -10.06
N ALA A 144 7.90 1.61 -8.94
CA ALA A 144 7.01 2.71 -8.62
C ALA A 144 7.81 3.97 -8.24
N ASP A 145 7.18 5.13 -8.36
CA ASP A 145 7.76 6.41 -7.93
C ASP A 145 8.06 6.38 -6.42
N ARG A 146 9.16 7.05 -6.04
CA ARG A 146 9.62 7.20 -4.66
C ARG A 146 9.32 8.59 -4.11
N ALA A 147 8.75 9.49 -4.91
CA ALA A 147 8.33 10.81 -4.47
C ALA A 147 7.29 10.68 -3.34
N LYS A 148 7.52 11.40 -2.24
CA LYS A 148 6.59 11.46 -1.12
C LYS A 148 5.23 11.97 -1.61
N GLY A 149 4.17 11.26 -1.28
CA GLY A 149 2.81 11.60 -1.70
C GLY A 149 2.40 11.05 -3.07
N SER A 150 3.31 10.43 -3.81
CA SER A 150 2.94 9.71 -5.03
C SER A 150 2.13 8.45 -4.69
N ALA A 151 1.12 8.17 -5.51
CA ALA A 151 0.35 6.94 -5.46
C ALA A 151 0.55 6.13 -6.74
N VAL A 152 0.57 4.82 -6.60
CA VAL A 152 0.52 3.88 -7.72
C VAL A 152 -0.66 2.95 -7.54
N LEU A 153 -1.42 2.75 -8.61
CA LEU A 153 -2.52 1.81 -8.69
C LEU A 153 -2.19 0.72 -9.72
N PHE A 154 -2.57 -0.50 -9.39
CA PHE A 154 -2.39 -1.66 -10.26
C PHE A 154 -3.45 -2.73 -9.95
N PRO A 155 -3.78 -3.61 -10.92
CA PRO A 155 -4.66 -4.73 -10.67
C PRO A 155 -4.10 -5.64 -9.57
N SER A 156 -4.91 -6.03 -8.59
CA SER A 156 -4.43 -6.77 -7.40
C SER A 156 -3.83 -8.15 -7.67
N PHE A 157 -3.96 -8.66 -8.89
CA PHE A 157 -3.29 -9.88 -9.35
C PHE A 157 -1.89 -9.66 -9.94
N VAL A 158 -1.43 -8.40 -10.05
CA VAL A 158 -0.07 -8.08 -10.48
C VAL A 158 0.92 -8.49 -9.38
N LEU A 159 1.92 -9.28 -9.76
CA LEU A 159 3.02 -9.63 -8.86
C LEU A 159 3.80 -8.38 -8.48
N HIS A 160 4.06 -8.23 -7.19
CA HIS A 160 4.83 -7.10 -6.69
C HIS A 160 5.61 -7.46 -5.42
N ARG A 161 6.61 -6.63 -5.11
CA ARG A 161 7.45 -6.78 -3.92
C ARG A 161 7.92 -5.44 -3.39
N VAL A 162 8.36 -5.43 -2.14
CA VAL A 162 9.16 -4.35 -1.56
C VAL A 162 10.57 -4.89 -1.33
N THR A 163 11.57 -4.33 -2.00
CA THR A 163 12.97 -4.75 -1.79
C THR A 163 13.43 -4.41 -0.37
N PRO A 164 14.45 -5.11 0.18
CA PRO A 164 14.96 -4.82 1.51
C PRO A 164 15.34 -3.35 1.69
N VAL A 165 14.89 -2.73 2.79
CA VAL A 165 15.38 -1.42 3.23
C VAL A 165 16.75 -1.61 3.88
N THR A 166 17.77 -0.91 3.39
CA THR A 166 19.16 -1.06 3.87
C THR A 166 19.63 0.12 4.73
N ALA A 167 18.97 1.27 4.60
CA ALA A 167 19.17 2.44 5.45
C ALA A 167 17.84 3.19 5.65
N GLY A 168 17.65 3.81 6.81
CA GLY A 168 16.45 4.58 7.12
C GLY A 168 15.17 3.76 7.33
N GLU A 169 14.02 4.41 7.14
CA GLU A 169 12.69 3.80 7.32
C GLU A 169 11.73 4.22 6.20
N ARG A 170 11.09 3.22 5.57
CA ARG A 170 10.06 3.44 4.56
C ARG A 170 8.67 3.22 5.13
N TYR A 171 7.80 4.21 4.96
CA TYR A 171 6.38 4.13 5.22
C TYR A 171 5.59 4.11 3.91
N SER A 172 4.55 3.28 3.84
CA SER A 172 3.58 3.28 2.75
C SER A 172 2.15 3.08 3.25
N LEU A 173 1.17 3.60 2.52
CA LEU A 173 -0.25 3.36 2.74
C LEU A 173 -0.78 2.45 1.62
N SER A 174 -1.32 1.29 1.97
CA SER A 174 -1.96 0.37 1.03
C SER A 174 -3.47 0.40 1.20
N THR A 175 -4.21 0.30 0.10
CA THR A 175 -5.68 0.10 0.11
C THR A 175 -6.07 -0.84 -1.01
N TRP A 176 -7.05 -1.70 -0.73
CA TRP A 176 -7.60 -2.66 -1.69
C TRP A 176 -9.06 -2.34 -1.98
N VAL A 177 -9.42 -2.38 -3.26
CA VAL A 177 -10.76 -2.07 -3.73
C VAL A 177 -11.36 -3.33 -4.34
N HIS A 178 -12.60 -3.64 -3.98
CA HIS A 178 -13.21 -4.93 -4.28
C HIS A 178 -14.26 -4.81 -5.38
N GLY A 179 -14.49 -5.94 -6.06
CA GLY A 179 -15.54 -6.13 -7.05
C GLY A 179 -16.05 -7.56 -7.03
N GLN A 180 -16.80 -7.97 -8.06
CA GLN A 180 -17.15 -9.39 -8.21
C GLN A 180 -15.89 -10.24 -8.40
N ALA A 181 -15.83 -11.43 -7.79
CA ALA A 181 -14.70 -12.34 -7.97
C ALA A 181 -14.43 -12.62 -9.46
N PHE A 182 -13.15 -12.80 -9.82
CA PHE A 182 -12.79 -13.26 -11.18
C PHE A 182 -13.36 -14.68 -11.38
N ARG A 183 -13.81 -14.98 -12.60
CA ARG A 183 -14.41 -16.26 -12.99
C ARG A 183 -13.72 -16.78 -14.23
#